data_AF-A0A6P0HV50-F1
#
_entry.id   AF-A0A6P0HV50-F1
#
_cell.length_a   1.000
_cell.length_b   1.000
_cell.length_c   1.000
_cell.angle_alpha   90.00
_cell.angle_beta   90.00
_cell.angle_gamma   90.00
#
_symmetry.space_group_name_H-M   'P 1'
#
loop_
_entity.id
_entity.type
_entity.pdbx_description
1 polymer ?
#
loop_
_entity_poly.entity_id
_entity_poly.type
_entity_poly.pdbx_seq_one_letter_code
_entity_poly.pdbx_strand_id
1 'polypeptide(L)'
;MAAGKANARATVSQSLGALGLINNRITTFPLYDYQSFEAEARKRIPRDPNDWETVALALALPAAIWTEDYDFFGCGCPTWTTQTLLLQINQ
;
A
#
# COMPACT_ATOMS: atom_id res chain seq x y z
N MET A 1 22.14 -34.65 -11.97
CA MET A 1 20.89 -33.90 -12.23
C MET A 1 19.94 -34.08 -11.05
N ALA A 2 20.13 -33.34 -9.93
CA ALA A 2 19.35 -33.55 -8.68
C ALA A 2 19.33 -32.34 -7.72
N ALA A 3 19.45 -31.09 -8.21
CA ALA A 3 19.49 -29.90 -7.35
C ALA A 3 18.18 -29.08 -7.32
N GLY A 4 17.16 -29.41 -8.14
CA GLY A 4 15.99 -28.54 -8.36
C GLY A 4 14.82 -28.67 -7.38
N LYS A 5 14.71 -29.76 -6.59
CA LYS A 5 13.50 -30.05 -5.79
C LYS A 5 13.54 -29.51 -4.36
N ALA A 6 14.71 -29.25 -3.80
CA ALA A 6 14.85 -28.73 -2.44
C ALA A 6 14.56 -27.22 -2.34
N ASN A 7 14.81 -26.47 -3.42
CA ASN A 7 14.66 -25.01 -3.44
C ASN A 7 13.18 -24.59 -3.43
N ALA A 8 12.32 -25.26 -4.21
CA ALA A 8 10.90 -24.94 -4.30
C ALA A 8 10.13 -25.07 -2.97
N ARG A 9 10.51 -26.06 -2.13
CA ARG A 9 9.83 -26.32 -0.85
C ARG A 9 10.22 -25.29 0.22
N ALA A 10 11.47 -24.84 0.21
CA ALA A 10 11.95 -23.76 1.08
C ALA A 10 11.35 -22.40 0.69
N THR A 11 11.23 -22.11 -0.62
CA THR A 11 10.58 -20.88 -1.12
C THR A 11 9.11 -20.80 -0.69
N VAL A 12 8.34 -21.89 -0.85
CA VAL A 12 6.91 -21.90 -0.48
C VAL A 12 6.69 -21.70 1.03
N SER A 13 7.52 -22.31 1.89
CA SER A 13 7.45 -22.09 3.34
C SER A 13 7.84 -20.67 3.76
N GLN A 14 8.82 -20.04 3.09
CA GLN A 14 9.17 -18.63 3.31
C GLN A 14 8.03 -17.69 2.88
N SER A 15 7.39 -17.96 1.74
CA SER A 15 6.24 -17.19 1.26
C SER A 15 5.03 -17.28 2.20
N LEU A 16 4.74 -18.47 2.74
CA LEU A 16 3.68 -18.67 3.74
C LEU A 16 3.99 -17.96 5.07
N GLY A 17 5.25 -17.96 5.50
CA GLY A 17 5.71 -17.24 6.69
C GLY A 17 5.58 -15.71 6.54
N ALA A 18 5.91 -15.18 5.37
CA ALA A 18 5.75 -13.75 5.06
C ALA A 18 4.28 -13.31 5.08
N LEU A 19 3.38 -14.11 4.47
CA LEU A 19 1.94 -13.86 4.49
C LEU A 19 1.35 -13.86 5.90
N GLY A 20 1.83 -14.75 6.77
CA GLY A 20 1.42 -14.79 8.18
C GLY A 20 1.80 -13.52 8.97
N LEU A 21 2.96 -12.92 8.68
CA LEU A 21 3.41 -11.69 9.34
C LEU A 21 2.63 -10.46 8.86
N ILE A 22 2.32 -10.40 7.56
CA ILE A 22 1.54 -9.34 6.91
C ILE A 22 0.16 -9.25 7.56
N ASN A 23 -0.53 -10.38 7.73
CA ASN A 23 -1.90 -10.41 8.26
C ASN A 23 -2.00 -9.98 9.74
N ASN A 24 -0.92 -10.05 10.52
CA ASN A 24 -0.94 -9.65 11.92
C ASN A 24 -0.66 -8.16 12.15
N ARG A 25 -0.23 -7.42 11.12
CA ARG A 25 0.17 -6.00 11.23
C ARG A 25 -0.59 -5.03 10.33
N ILE A 26 -1.46 -5.55 9.46
CA ILE A 26 -2.25 -4.74 8.53
C ILE A 26 -3.71 -4.77 8.97
N THR A 27 -4.30 -3.58 9.06
CA THR A 27 -5.76 -3.43 9.18
C THR A 27 -6.30 -3.16 7.78
N THR A 28 -7.25 -3.97 7.33
CA THR A 28 -7.92 -3.79 6.04
C THR A 28 -9.24 -3.07 6.23
N PHE A 29 -9.60 -2.22 5.28
CA PHE A 29 -10.87 -1.50 5.26
C PHE A 29 -11.68 -1.94 4.03
N PRO A 30 -12.94 -2.38 4.19
CA PRO A 30 -13.81 -2.67 3.06
C PRO A 30 -14.15 -1.39 2.27
N LEU A 31 -14.41 -1.55 0.97
CA LEU A 31 -14.65 -0.43 0.04
C LEU A 31 -15.76 0.53 0.51
N TYR A 32 -16.83 0.00 1.12
CA TYR A 32 -17.97 0.80 1.55
C TYR A 32 -17.61 1.85 2.62
N ASP A 33 -16.51 1.66 3.36
CA ASP A 33 -16.06 2.60 4.39
C ASP A 33 -15.56 3.93 3.81
N TYR A 34 -15.05 3.91 2.58
CA TYR A 34 -14.41 5.08 1.96
C TYR A 34 -14.91 5.39 0.54
N GLN A 35 -15.79 4.58 -0.05
CA GLN A 35 -16.32 4.81 -1.40
C GLN A 35 -17.00 6.18 -1.58
N SER A 36 -17.53 6.77 -0.50
CA SER A 36 -18.14 8.12 -0.54
C SER A 36 -17.16 9.21 -0.96
N PHE A 37 -15.85 8.97 -0.84
CA PHE A 37 -14.79 9.89 -1.24
C PHE A 37 -14.31 9.71 -2.69
N GLU A 38 -14.83 8.73 -3.44
CA GLU A 38 -14.39 8.40 -4.81
C GLU A 38 -14.31 9.65 -5.72
N ALA A 39 -15.39 10.42 -5.77
CA ALA A 39 -15.49 11.57 -6.66
C ALA A 39 -14.44 12.65 -6.36
N GLU A 40 -14.04 12.81 -5.09
CA GLU A 40 -12.99 13.75 -4.69
C GLU A 40 -11.60 13.15 -4.92
N ALA A 41 -11.42 11.87 -4.60
CA ALA A 41 -10.18 11.16 -4.81
C ALA A 41 -9.74 11.16 -6.29
N ARG A 42 -10.65 10.84 -7.21
CA ARG A 42 -10.37 10.86 -8.66
C ARG A 42 -9.89 12.22 -9.18
N LYS A 43 -10.35 13.32 -8.59
CA LYS A 43 -9.91 14.68 -8.97
C LYS A 43 -8.49 14.99 -8.51
N ARG A 44 -8.02 14.33 -7.44
CA ARG A 44 -6.71 14.57 -6.82
C ARG A 44 -5.58 13.81 -7.50
N ILE A 45 -5.88 12.79 -8.29
CA ILE A 45 -4.90 11.99 -9.06
C ILE A 45 -5.25 11.96 -10.55
N PRO A 46 -5.17 13.11 -11.26
CA PRO A 46 -5.58 13.19 -12.67
C PRO A 46 -4.70 12.38 -13.63
N ARG A 47 -3.52 11.89 -13.18
CA ARG A 47 -2.62 11.06 -13.98
C ARG A 47 -3.13 9.62 -14.12
N ASP A 48 -3.61 9.03 -13.01
CA ASP A 48 -4.34 7.76 -13.03
C ASP A 48 -5.56 7.80 -12.11
N PRO A 49 -6.73 8.26 -12.60
CA PRO A 49 -7.95 8.29 -11.81
C PRO A 49 -8.47 6.92 -11.40
N ASN A 50 -7.93 5.80 -11.90
CA ASN A 50 -8.38 4.47 -11.53
C ASN A 50 -7.82 4.00 -10.19
N ASP A 51 -6.77 4.66 -9.68
CA ASP A 51 -6.13 4.34 -8.39
C ASP A 51 -6.72 5.15 -7.21
N TRP A 52 -7.96 5.57 -7.35
CA TRP A 52 -8.63 6.52 -6.45
C TRP A 52 -8.84 5.96 -5.04
N GLU A 53 -8.91 4.63 -4.88
CA GLU A 53 -9.20 3.95 -3.62
C GLU A 53 -8.18 4.32 -2.54
N THR A 54 -6.89 4.41 -2.90
CA THR A 54 -5.82 4.77 -1.97
C THR A 54 -6.00 6.19 -1.44
N VAL A 55 -6.36 7.14 -2.30
CA VAL A 55 -6.62 8.54 -1.90
C VAL A 55 -7.91 8.63 -1.11
N ALA A 56 -8.97 7.93 -1.51
CA ALA A 56 -10.23 7.92 -0.79
C ALA A 56 -10.08 7.37 0.63
N LEU A 57 -9.32 6.28 0.81
CA LEU A 57 -9.00 5.74 2.12
C LEU A 57 -8.19 6.73 2.98
N ALA A 58 -7.20 7.40 2.38
CA ALA A 58 -6.43 8.44 3.05
C ALA A 58 -7.30 9.61 3.52
N LEU A 59 -8.32 9.99 2.74
CA LEU A 59 -9.29 11.03 3.11
C LEU A 59 -10.26 10.59 4.21
N ALA A 60 -10.69 9.33 4.18
CA ALA A 60 -11.57 8.77 5.19
C ALA A 60 -10.89 8.60 6.56
N LEU A 61 -9.60 8.24 6.57
CA LEU A 61 -8.79 7.97 7.77
C LEU A 61 -7.85 9.12 8.18
N PRO A 62 -8.04 10.33 7.63
CA PRO A 62 -7.00 11.37 7.51
C PRO A 62 -5.53 10.87 7.59
N ALA A 63 -5.20 9.84 6.80
CA ALA A 63 -3.92 9.15 6.88
C ALA A 63 -2.94 9.60 5.78
N ALA A 64 -1.64 9.43 6.05
CA ALA A 64 -0.61 9.56 5.02
C ALA A 64 -0.57 8.32 4.12
N ILE A 65 -0.14 8.49 2.87
CA ILE A 65 0.04 7.42 1.89
C ILE A 65 1.53 7.03 1.86
N TRP A 66 1.81 5.74 2.00
CA TRP A 66 3.15 5.18 1.74
C TRP A 66 3.15 4.53 0.35
N THR A 67 3.93 5.09 -0.57
CA THR A 67 4.01 4.63 -1.96
C THR A 67 5.32 5.05 -2.62
N GLU A 68 5.80 4.25 -3.58
CA GLU A 68 6.86 4.63 -4.52
C GLU A 68 6.30 5.16 -5.85
N ASP A 69 4.97 5.11 -6.00
CA ASP A 69 4.28 5.59 -7.18
C ASP A 69 4.08 7.11 -7.13
N TYR A 70 4.63 7.79 -8.15
CA TYR A 70 4.62 9.24 -8.26
C TYR A 70 3.27 9.81 -8.69
N ASP A 71 2.30 8.98 -9.07
CA ASP A 71 0.97 9.45 -9.46
C ASP A 71 0.16 9.99 -8.27
N PHE A 72 0.51 9.60 -7.05
CA PHE A 72 -0.06 10.14 -5.81
C PHE A 72 0.58 11.45 -5.37
N PHE A 73 1.70 11.86 -5.97
CA PHE A 73 2.45 13.02 -5.49
C PHE A 73 1.69 14.31 -5.86
N GLY A 74 1.39 15.12 -4.85
CA GLY A 74 0.56 16.31 -5.03
C GLY A 74 -0.94 16.04 -5.00
N CYS A 75 -1.39 14.83 -4.61
CA CYS A 75 -2.82 14.53 -4.44
C CYS A 75 -3.49 15.22 -3.23
N GLY A 76 -2.76 16.06 -2.49
CA GLY A 76 -3.28 16.73 -1.30
C GLY A 76 -3.36 15.85 -0.04
N CYS A 77 -2.83 14.62 -0.08
CA CYS A 77 -2.54 13.81 1.09
C CYS A 77 -1.01 13.75 1.30
N PRO A 78 -0.48 13.66 2.54
CA PRO A 78 0.94 13.45 2.76
C PRO A 78 1.38 12.13 2.13
N THR A 79 2.43 12.15 1.31
CA THR A 79 2.98 10.98 0.62
C THR A 79 4.41 10.73 1.06
N TRP A 80 4.73 9.48 1.38
CA TRP A 80 6.07 9.05 1.76
C TRP A 80 6.53 7.92 0.86
N THR A 81 7.76 8.00 0.39
CA THR A 81 8.51 6.83 -0.09
C THR A 81 9.02 6.04 1.10
N THR A 82 9.44 4.81 0.89
CA THR A 82 10.09 3.99 1.92
C THR A 82 11.29 4.70 2.51
N GLN A 83 12.11 5.31 1.66
CA GLN A 83 13.30 6.07 2.08
C GLN A 83 12.93 7.24 3.00
N THR A 84 11.94 8.05 2.61
CA THR A 84 11.54 9.22 3.40
C THR A 84 10.80 8.84 4.69
N LEU A 85 9.99 7.78 4.64
CA LEU A 85 9.34 7.23 5.83
C LEU A 85 10.37 6.70 6.85
N LEU A 86 11.38 5.95 6.39
CA LEU A 86 12.45 5.45 7.26
C LEU A 86 13.25 6.60 7.91
N LEU A 87 13.50 7.68 7.17
CA LEU A 87 14.13 8.88 7.72
C LEU A 87 13.23 9.60 8.74
N GLN A 88 11.90 9.51 8.59
CA GLN A 88 10.95 10.13 9.50
C GLN A 88 10.78 9.35 10.82
N ILE A 89 10.73 8.01 10.75
CA ILE A 89 10.45 7.18 11.94
C ILE A 89 11.68 6.85 12.79
N ASN A 90 12.89 7.01 12.24
CA ASN A 90 14.15 6.76 12.95
C ASN A 90 14.78 8.02 13.57
N GLN A 91 14.01 9.11 13.65
CA GLN A 91 14.33 10.30 14.44
C GLN A 91 14.01 10.06 15.92
#